data_AF-A0A9E2DC92-F1
#
_entry.id   AF-A0A9E2DC92-F1
#
_cell.length_a   1.000
_cell.length_b   1.000
_cell.length_c   1.000
_cell.angle_alpha   90.00
_cell.angle_beta   90.00
_cell.angle_gamma   90.00
#
_symmetry.space_group_name_H-M   'P 1'
#
loop_
_entity.id
_entity.type
_entity.pdbx_description
1 polymer ?
#
loop_
_entity_poly.entity_id
_entity_poly.type
_entity_poly.pdbx_seq_one_letter_code
_entity_poly.pdbx_strand_id
1 'polypeptide(L)'
;MKPILMIALYLLATIAAAACAIYFSLYDIVIAKEVLFFGAFSFIIVITIMVTLPLITLHRAERTTSPGVFAMAKKDAILSSLVALVAVFPIASIALAFAIDAVPAIATAIAPYWLVLLGIEVDGIRWYCRRINAILDPQSFMKILAKNIVTAARSEKFDVFDKDLDIMGTMISRHITNGDVTATTTIHTMTQAVIDVVSLAEDSKNIPLIDRMPHLLSKTCGHLETAIAASTAKNLNVIAENGIHSIRALTMTTAYAYPPFATIPLGCMQRAIESLVKEKSDNMLVAIACTMLADDACNLLDHVDSNDDAVATFYDEVLGFLEYFINVTQKQKDEALAKEIVKGVGVIANKLAMPPFSKKTRCQELLKRAQKIIEKY
;
A
#
# COMPACT_ATOMS: atom_id res chain seq x y z
N MET A 1 11.05 19.83 -5.53
CA MET A 1 12.04 20.90 -5.30
C MET A 1 12.38 21.52 -6.65
N LYS A 2 12.27 22.85 -6.81
CA LYS A 2 12.38 23.48 -8.15
C LYS A 2 13.79 23.26 -8.72
N PRO A 3 13.93 22.87 -10.00
CA PRO A 3 15.23 22.67 -10.66
C PRO A 3 16.14 23.90 -10.53
N ILE A 4 15.55 25.09 -10.39
CA ILE A 4 16.23 26.38 -10.19
C ILE A 4 17.13 26.39 -8.94
N LEU A 5 16.71 25.79 -7.81
CA LEU A 5 17.52 25.77 -6.58
C LEU A 5 18.72 24.83 -6.73
N MET A 6 18.54 23.70 -7.43
CA MET A 6 19.62 22.77 -7.73
C MET A 6 20.62 23.39 -8.71
N ILE A 7 20.13 24.08 -9.74
CA ILE A 7 20.96 24.80 -10.71
C ILE A 7 21.76 25.90 -10.00
N ALA A 8 21.15 26.66 -9.08
CA ALA A 8 21.84 27.68 -8.31
C ALA A 8 22.95 27.09 -7.42
N LEU A 9 22.68 25.97 -6.74
CA LEU A 9 23.69 25.26 -5.93
C LEU A 9 24.82 24.69 -6.80
N TYR A 10 24.51 24.12 -7.96
CA TYR A 10 25.51 23.65 -8.92
C TYR A 10 26.36 24.82 -9.42
N LEU A 11 25.76 25.92 -9.87
CA LEU A 11 26.47 27.11 -10.34
C LEU A 11 27.38 27.69 -9.25
N LEU A 12 26.91 27.75 -7.99
CA LEU A 12 27.71 28.24 -6.89
C LEU A 12 28.90 27.31 -6.61
N ALA A 13 28.69 25.99 -6.68
CA ALA A 13 29.75 24.99 -6.50
C ALA A 13 30.76 24.99 -7.67
N THR A 14 30.33 25.13 -8.93
CA THR A 14 31.25 25.26 -10.08
C THR A 14 31.99 26.58 -10.08
N ILE A 15 31.34 27.68 -9.71
CA ILE A 15 32.02 28.98 -9.55
C ILE A 15 33.03 28.90 -8.40
N ALA A 16 32.69 28.28 -7.27
CA ALA A 16 33.61 28.07 -6.15
C ALA A 16 34.76 27.13 -6.52
N ALA A 17 34.51 26.07 -7.30
CA ALA A 17 35.52 25.12 -7.77
C ALA A 17 36.44 25.72 -8.84
N ALA A 18 35.90 26.52 -9.77
CA ALA A 18 36.66 27.24 -10.79
C ALA A 18 37.47 28.39 -10.16
N ALA A 19 36.89 29.12 -9.21
CA ALA A 19 37.61 30.06 -8.38
C ALA A 19 38.72 29.35 -7.60
N CYS A 20 38.46 28.20 -6.97
CA CYS A 20 39.51 27.41 -6.33
C CYS A 20 40.61 26.99 -7.33
N ALA A 21 40.28 26.41 -8.48
CA ALA A 21 41.27 25.89 -9.43
C ALA A 21 42.16 27.00 -10.03
N ILE A 22 41.61 28.18 -10.33
CA ILE A 22 42.36 29.32 -10.86
C ILE A 22 43.24 29.94 -9.76
N TYR A 23 42.73 29.97 -8.52
CA TYR A 23 43.37 30.67 -7.40
C TYR A 23 44.39 29.78 -6.64
N PHE A 24 44.21 28.45 -6.58
CA PHE A 24 45.16 27.48 -5.97
C PHE A 24 46.51 27.33 -6.69
N SER A 25 46.64 27.82 -7.92
CA SER A 25 47.95 27.83 -8.60
C SER A 25 48.96 28.82 -7.97
N LEU A 26 48.54 29.64 -7.00
CA LEU A 26 49.30 30.75 -6.44
C LEU A 26 49.33 30.82 -4.89
N TYR A 27 48.88 29.81 -4.13
CA TYR A 27 48.38 30.03 -2.76
C TYR A 27 49.34 29.99 -1.55
N ASP A 28 49.25 31.08 -0.76
CA ASP A 28 49.46 31.26 0.69
C ASP A 28 48.53 30.36 1.56
N ILE A 29 49.07 29.80 2.64
CA ILE A 29 48.41 28.86 3.55
C ILE A 29 47.14 29.45 4.20
N VAL A 30 47.10 30.76 4.41
CA VAL A 30 45.99 31.45 5.11
C VAL A 30 44.68 31.29 4.35
N ILE A 31 44.69 31.54 3.04
CA ILE A 31 43.45 31.59 2.26
C ILE A 31 42.96 30.18 1.91
N ALA A 32 43.85 29.19 1.78
CA ALA A 32 43.45 27.78 1.67
C ALA A 32 42.59 27.33 2.86
N LYS A 33 42.91 27.79 4.07
CA LYS A 33 42.08 27.53 5.26
C LYS A 33 40.76 28.29 5.23
N GLU A 34 40.77 29.56 4.85
CA GLU A 34 39.54 30.35 4.75
C GLU A 34 38.54 29.70 3.78
N VAL A 35 39.03 29.16 2.65
CA VAL A 35 38.21 28.42 1.68
C VAL A 35 37.63 27.14 2.31
N LEU A 36 38.44 26.36 3.03
CA LEU A 36 37.95 25.14 3.71
C LEU A 36 36.91 25.45 4.79
N PHE A 37 37.14 26.50 5.60
CA PHE A 37 36.18 26.94 6.61
C PHE A 37 34.90 27.47 5.97
N PHE A 38 35.00 28.36 4.98
CA PHE A 38 33.84 28.93 4.32
C PHE A 38 33.03 27.85 3.57
N GLY A 39 33.71 26.90 2.93
CA GLY A 39 33.09 25.72 2.32
C GLY A 39 32.36 24.85 3.34
N ALA A 40 33.01 24.53 4.47
CA ALA A 40 32.40 23.75 5.54
C ALA A 40 31.17 24.45 6.14
N PHE A 41 31.25 25.73 6.45
CA PHE A 41 30.13 26.51 7.00
C PHE A 41 28.97 26.62 6.01
N SER A 42 29.26 26.87 4.73
CA SER A 42 28.25 26.93 3.68
C SER A 42 27.51 25.59 3.55
N PHE A 43 28.25 24.47 3.64
CA PHE A 43 27.65 23.13 3.62
C PHE A 43 26.84 22.82 4.88
N ILE A 44 27.31 23.20 6.07
CA ILE A 44 26.51 23.06 7.31
C ILE A 44 25.16 23.76 7.15
N ILE A 45 25.13 24.96 6.55
CA ILE A 45 23.88 25.69 6.29
C ILE A 45 23.01 24.93 5.29
N VAL A 46 23.58 24.47 4.17
CA VAL A 46 22.84 23.70 3.15
C VAL A 46 22.27 22.42 3.74
N ILE A 47 23.07 21.65 4.49
CA ILE A 47 22.65 20.41 5.17
C ILE A 47 21.54 20.72 6.16
N THR A 48 21.70 21.75 6.99
CA THR A 48 20.68 22.14 7.97
C THR A 48 19.37 22.44 7.26
N ILE A 49 19.38 23.26 6.20
CA ILE A 49 18.17 23.56 5.43
C ILE A 49 17.61 22.28 4.79
N MET A 50 18.45 21.52 4.08
CA MET A 50 18.03 20.34 3.33
C MET A 50 17.59 19.17 4.20
N VAL A 51 18.03 19.08 5.44
CA VAL A 51 17.56 18.08 6.41
C VAL A 51 16.29 18.58 7.10
N THR A 52 16.23 19.86 7.48
CA THR A 52 15.11 20.40 8.28
C THR A 52 13.85 20.65 7.46
N LEU A 53 13.97 21.10 6.20
CA LEU A 53 12.82 21.41 5.34
C LEU A 53 11.97 20.16 5.03
N PRO A 54 12.58 18.99 4.73
CA PRO A 54 11.89 17.71 4.70
C PRO A 54 11.14 17.33 5.96
N LEU A 55 11.67 17.63 7.15
CA LEU A 55 10.99 17.29 8.41
C LEU A 55 9.65 18.02 8.53
N ILE A 56 9.58 19.28 8.10
CA ILE A 56 8.32 20.04 8.04
C ILE A 56 7.34 19.36 7.08
N THR A 57 7.82 18.93 5.92
CA THR A 57 6.99 18.28 4.89
C THR A 57 6.51 16.91 5.36
N LEU A 58 7.36 16.13 6.03
CA LEU A 58 7.02 14.85 6.66
C LEU A 58 5.98 15.03 7.76
N HIS A 59 6.14 16.04 8.62
CA HIS A 59 5.19 16.30 9.69
C HIS A 59 3.82 16.74 9.16
N ARG A 60 3.81 17.47 8.05
CA ARG A 60 2.56 17.80 7.34
C ARG A 60 1.93 16.53 6.76
N ALA A 61 2.70 15.71 6.04
CA ALA A 61 2.23 14.47 5.45
C ALA A 61 1.67 13.48 6.49
N GLU A 62 2.33 13.33 7.64
CA GLU A 62 1.89 12.52 8.79
C GLU A 62 0.44 12.89 9.20
N ARG A 63 0.18 14.19 9.31
CA ARG A 63 -1.12 14.72 9.73
C ARG A 63 -2.19 14.62 8.64
N THR A 64 -1.82 14.76 7.37
CA THR A 64 -2.80 14.96 6.29
C THR A 64 -3.00 13.74 5.39
N THR A 65 -1.93 13.08 4.94
CA THR A 65 -1.99 12.14 3.82
C THR A 65 -1.50 10.74 4.20
N SER A 66 -0.37 10.63 4.88
CA SER A 66 0.35 9.37 5.09
C SER A 66 0.72 9.22 6.56
N PRO A 67 -0.17 8.70 7.42
CA PRO A 67 0.15 8.46 8.82
C PRO A 67 1.29 7.44 8.94
N GLY A 68 2.13 7.56 9.96
CA GLY A 68 3.32 6.72 10.16
C GLY A 68 4.53 7.05 9.29
N VAL A 69 4.39 7.96 8.30
CA VAL A 69 5.48 8.36 7.39
C VAL A 69 6.69 8.93 8.14
N PHE A 70 6.46 9.67 9.24
CA PHE A 70 7.52 10.23 10.05
C PHE A 70 8.28 9.15 10.82
N ALA A 71 7.55 8.22 11.44
CA ALA A 71 8.16 7.10 12.17
C ALA A 71 8.96 6.19 11.24
N MET A 72 8.47 6.01 10.02
CA MET A 72 9.17 5.24 8.99
C MET A 72 10.43 5.96 8.50
N ALA A 73 10.36 7.25 8.19
CA ALA A 73 11.53 8.05 7.83
C ALA A 73 12.61 7.99 8.92
N LYS A 74 12.23 8.08 10.19
CA LYS A 74 13.15 7.98 11.34
C LYS A 74 13.85 6.62 11.44
N LYS A 75 13.18 5.54 11.04
CA LYS A 75 13.73 4.16 11.11
C LYS A 75 14.43 3.74 9.82
N ASP A 76 14.42 4.56 8.77
CA ASP A 76 15.09 4.24 7.52
C ASP A 76 16.62 4.30 7.70
N ALA A 77 17.25 3.13 7.67
CA ALA A 77 18.70 2.98 7.85
C ALA A 77 19.50 3.60 6.70
N ILE A 78 18.93 3.67 5.49
CA ILE A 78 19.56 4.32 4.33
C ILE A 78 19.54 5.83 4.56
N LEU A 79 18.40 6.38 4.99
CA LEU A 79 18.28 7.80 5.30
C LEU A 79 19.26 8.21 6.42
N SER A 80 19.35 7.40 7.48
CA SER A 80 20.29 7.62 8.60
C SER A 80 21.74 7.57 8.14
N SER A 81 22.09 6.58 7.29
CA SER A 81 23.43 6.47 6.70
C SER A 81 23.77 7.66 5.79
N LEU A 82 22.81 8.15 5.01
CA LEU A 82 22.99 9.33 4.16
C LEU A 82 23.20 10.59 5.00
N VAL A 83 22.42 10.79 6.06
CA VAL A 83 22.63 11.93 6.99
C VAL A 83 24.01 11.85 7.64
N ALA A 84 24.43 10.66 8.08
CA ALA A 84 25.76 10.46 8.64
C ALA A 84 26.86 10.79 7.61
N LEU A 85 26.75 10.26 6.39
CA LEU A 85 27.71 10.52 5.30
C LEU A 85 27.81 12.02 4.98
N VAL A 86 26.67 12.70 4.88
CA VAL A 86 26.61 14.14 4.63
C VAL A 86 27.20 14.94 5.81
N ALA A 87 27.09 14.46 7.05
CA ALA A 87 27.74 15.11 8.20
C ALA A 87 29.27 14.93 8.25
N VAL A 88 29.84 13.90 7.59
CA VAL A 88 31.28 13.65 7.62
C VAL A 88 32.06 14.74 6.90
N PHE A 89 31.57 15.28 5.79
CA PHE A 89 32.32 16.27 5.01
C PHE A 89 32.61 17.58 5.75
N PRO A 90 31.66 18.26 6.41
CA PRO A 90 31.98 19.50 7.13
C PRO A 90 32.95 19.22 8.30
N ILE A 91 32.82 18.07 8.96
CA ILE A 91 33.74 17.64 10.02
C ILE A 91 35.15 17.42 9.44
N ALA A 92 35.24 16.70 8.32
CA ALA A 92 36.50 16.45 7.62
C ALA A 92 37.13 17.76 7.13
N SER A 93 36.34 18.68 6.57
CA SER A 93 36.81 19.97 6.08
C SER A 93 37.40 20.84 7.19
N ILE A 94 36.77 20.85 8.37
CA ILE A 94 37.30 21.54 9.56
C ILE A 94 38.59 20.87 10.06
N ALA A 95 38.61 19.53 10.14
CA ALA A 95 39.80 18.79 10.56
C ALA A 95 40.98 18.99 9.59
N LEU A 96 40.71 19.02 8.29
CA LEU A 96 41.68 19.29 7.23
C LEU A 96 42.24 20.72 7.32
N ALA A 97 41.40 21.71 7.65
CA ALA A 97 41.85 23.08 7.87
C ALA A 97 42.84 23.20 9.04
N PHE A 98 42.62 22.46 10.13
CA PHE A 98 43.57 22.38 11.24
C PHE A 98 44.83 21.55 10.91
N ALA A 99 44.71 20.51 10.09
CA ALA A 99 45.85 19.69 9.69
C ALA A 99 46.86 20.46 8.81
N ILE A 100 46.38 21.45 8.04
CA ILE A 100 47.24 22.34 7.22
C ILE A 100 48.20 23.15 8.11
N ASP A 101 47.81 23.52 9.34
CA ASP A 101 48.71 24.17 10.31
C ASP A 101 49.86 23.27 10.74
N ALA A 102 49.57 21.98 10.94
CA ALA A 102 50.56 21.01 11.40
C ALA A 102 51.51 20.57 10.28
N VAL A 103 51.01 20.47 9.04
CA VAL A 103 51.79 19.99 7.88
C VAL A 103 51.44 20.81 6.61
N PRO A 104 52.12 21.95 6.39
CA PRO A 104 51.83 22.85 5.26
C PRO A 104 51.95 22.24 3.87
N ALA A 105 52.81 21.22 3.72
CA ALA A 105 53.01 20.50 2.46
C ALA A 105 51.74 19.77 1.97
N ILE A 106 50.77 19.53 2.85
CA ILE A 106 49.51 18.87 2.50
C ILE A 106 48.56 19.85 1.77
N ALA A 107 48.69 21.17 1.98
CA ALA A 107 47.75 22.17 1.48
C ALA A 107 47.56 22.16 -0.05
N THR A 108 48.62 21.90 -0.82
CA THR A 108 48.55 21.85 -2.29
C THR A 108 48.02 20.51 -2.80
N ALA A 109 48.25 19.42 -2.06
CA ALA A 109 47.75 18.09 -2.40
C ALA A 109 46.28 17.89 -2.01
N ILE A 110 45.75 18.66 -1.04
CA ILE A 110 44.44 18.42 -0.42
C ILE A 110 43.27 18.92 -1.27
N ALA A 111 43.47 19.98 -2.06
CA ALA A 111 42.40 20.66 -2.76
C ALA A 111 41.67 19.77 -3.80
N PRO A 112 42.36 18.95 -4.62
CA PRO A 112 41.70 17.99 -5.51
C PRO A 112 40.86 16.96 -4.76
N TYR A 113 41.35 16.41 -3.65
CA TYR A 113 40.60 15.45 -2.84
C TYR A 113 39.39 16.11 -2.17
N TRP A 114 39.55 17.33 -1.69
CA TRP A 114 38.46 18.12 -1.11
C TRP A 114 37.35 18.39 -2.13
N LEU A 115 37.70 18.74 -3.38
CA LEU A 115 36.73 18.92 -4.47
C LEU A 115 36.00 17.62 -4.84
N VAL A 116 36.70 16.47 -4.82
CA VAL A 116 36.05 15.16 -5.04
C VAL A 116 35.08 14.85 -3.90
N LEU A 117 35.47 15.08 -2.66
CA LEU A 117 34.61 14.89 -1.49
C LEU A 117 33.38 15.81 -1.55
N LEU A 118 33.54 17.06 -1.99
CA LEU A 118 32.46 18.01 -2.21
C LEU A 118 31.45 17.46 -3.24
N GLY A 119 31.93 16.91 -4.35
CA GLY A 119 31.09 16.30 -5.38
C GLY A 119 30.28 15.11 -4.85
N ILE A 120 30.93 14.22 -4.09
CA ILE A 120 30.29 13.06 -3.45
C ILE A 120 29.19 13.51 -2.49
N GLU A 121 29.42 14.59 -1.76
CA GLU A 121 28.44 15.11 -0.80
C GLU A 121 27.22 15.74 -1.47
N VAL A 122 27.41 16.50 -2.55
CA VAL A 122 26.28 17.03 -3.34
C VAL A 122 25.42 15.88 -3.86
N ASP A 123 26.03 14.79 -4.31
CA ASP A 123 25.32 13.58 -4.69
C ASP A 123 24.64 12.93 -3.47
N GLY A 124 25.29 12.86 -2.31
CA GLY A 124 24.70 12.39 -1.05
C GLY A 124 23.42 13.15 -0.68
N ILE A 125 23.45 14.48 -0.74
CA ILE A 125 22.28 15.36 -0.50
C ILE A 125 21.19 15.08 -1.54
N ARG A 126 21.56 14.92 -2.81
CA ARG A 126 20.60 14.58 -3.87
C ARG A 126 19.91 13.24 -3.62
N TRP A 127 20.65 12.23 -3.17
CA TRP A 127 20.11 10.93 -2.81
C TRP A 127 19.21 11.00 -1.58
N TYR A 128 19.61 11.76 -0.56
CA TYR A 128 18.78 12.04 0.61
C TYR A 128 17.43 12.66 0.22
N CYS A 129 17.46 13.74 -0.58
CA CYS A 129 16.26 14.42 -1.06
C CYS A 129 15.37 13.50 -1.92
N ARG A 130 15.96 12.66 -2.78
CA ARG A 130 15.19 11.66 -3.56
C ARG A 130 14.52 10.65 -2.66
N ARG A 131 15.22 10.13 -1.65
CA ARG A 131 14.68 9.16 -0.70
C ARG A 131 13.53 9.74 0.12
N ILE A 132 13.69 10.96 0.62
CA ILE A 132 12.63 11.72 1.30
C ILE A 132 11.41 11.89 0.38
N ASN A 133 11.61 12.32 -0.86
CA ASN A 133 10.48 12.53 -1.79
C ASN A 133 9.76 11.22 -2.11
N ALA A 134 10.49 10.09 -2.20
CA ALA A 134 9.87 8.78 -2.35
C ALA A 134 9.08 8.34 -1.11
N ILE A 135 9.50 8.74 0.09
CA ILE A 135 8.74 8.50 1.33
C ILE A 135 7.51 9.41 1.41
N LEU A 136 7.60 10.63 0.89
CA LEU A 136 6.50 11.62 0.87
C LEU A 136 5.47 11.34 -0.22
N ASP A 137 5.86 10.67 -1.30
CA ASP A 137 4.95 10.26 -2.36
C ASP A 137 4.02 9.14 -1.85
N PRO A 138 2.69 9.35 -1.78
CA PRO A 138 1.77 8.38 -1.20
C PRO A 138 1.83 7.01 -1.88
N GLN A 139 2.01 6.97 -3.20
CA GLN A 139 2.09 5.71 -3.94
C GLN A 139 3.38 4.95 -3.63
N SER A 140 4.52 5.64 -3.62
CA SER A 140 5.80 5.04 -3.24
C SER A 140 5.80 4.59 -1.78
N PHE A 141 5.21 5.38 -0.87
CA PHE A 141 5.04 5.02 0.53
C PHE A 141 4.21 3.75 0.69
N MET A 142 3.07 3.64 -0.01
CA MET A 142 2.23 2.45 -0.04
C MET A 142 2.98 1.21 -0.53
N LYS A 143 3.82 1.34 -1.56
CA LYS A 143 4.67 0.24 -2.04
C LYS A 143 5.69 -0.20 -1.00
N ILE A 144 6.24 0.72 -0.22
CA ILE A 144 7.19 0.35 0.83
C ILE A 144 6.46 -0.35 1.99
N LEU A 145 5.28 0.14 2.39
CA LEU A 145 4.46 -0.54 3.40
C LEU A 145 4.07 -1.96 2.96
N ALA A 146 3.63 -2.13 1.71
CA ALA A 146 3.33 -3.44 1.13
C ALA A 146 4.55 -4.39 1.20
N LYS A 147 5.73 -3.90 0.84
CA LYS A 147 6.97 -4.68 0.94
C LYS A 147 7.33 -5.02 2.39
N ASN A 148 7.14 -4.08 3.31
CA ASN A 148 7.39 -4.30 4.74
C ASN A 148 6.44 -5.34 5.32
N ILE A 149 5.16 -5.32 4.93
CA ILE A 149 4.17 -6.33 5.29
C ILE A 149 4.63 -7.74 4.91
N VAL A 150 5.02 -7.95 3.64
CA VAL A 150 5.49 -9.27 3.17
C VAL A 150 6.78 -9.67 3.90
N THR A 151 7.69 -8.73 4.14
CA THR A 151 8.95 -8.99 4.86
C THR A 151 8.71 -9.29 6.34
N ALA A 152 7.77 -8.62 6.98
CA ALA A 152 7.36 -8.84 8.36
C ALA A 152 6.71 -10.22 8.52
N ALA A 153 5.83 -10.61 7.59
CA ALA A 153 5.25 -11.94 7.54
C ALA A 153 6.33 -13.04 7.41
N ARG A 154 7.31 -12.87 6.51
CA ARG A 154 8.46 -13.79 6.38
C ARG A 154 9.30 -13.94 7.63
N SER A 155 9.34 -12.89 8.46
CA SER A 155 10.16 -12.85 9.67
C SER A 155 9.34 -13.00 10.95
N GLU A 156 8.06 -13.37 10.82
CA GLU A 156 7.11 -13.58 11.93
C GLU A 156 6.97 -12.36 12.87
N LYS A 157 7.23 -11.15 12.35
CA LYS A 157 7.09 -9.88 13.08
C LYS A 157 5.67 -9.33 12.91
N PHE A 158 4.70 -10.06 13.45
CA PHE A 158 3.27 -9.78 13.25
C PHE A 158 2.84 -8.39 13.77
N ASP A 159 3.48 -7.85 14.80
CA ASP A 159 3.19 -6.49 15.28
C ASP A 159 3.50 -5.41 14.23
N VAL A 160 4.55 -5.61 13.42
CA VAL A 160 4.92 -4.68 12.33
C VAL A 160 3.94 -4.82 11.19
N PHE A 161 3.59 -6.06 10.86
CA PHE A 161 2.58 -6.39 9.86
C PHE A 161 1.24 -5.70 10.19
N ASP A 162 0.72 -5.90 11.40
CA ASP A 162 -0.58 -5.37 11.82
C ASP A 162 -0.61 -3.85 11.77
N LYS A 163 0.48 -3.22 12.20
CA LYS A 163 0.63 -1.77 12.20
C LYS A 163 0.67 -1.20 10.78
N ASP A 164 1.44 -1.82 9.89
CA ASP A 164 1.58 -1.31 8.51
C ASP A 164 0.26 -1.49 7.74
N LEU A 165 -0.51 -2.56 8.02
CA LEU A 165 -1.84 -2.74 7.47
C LEU A 165 -2.84 -1.67 7.96
N ASP A 166 -2.82 -1.31 9.24
CA ASP A 166 -3.64 -0.22 9.79
C ASP A 166 -3.32 1.14 9.14
N ILE A 167 -2.03 1.39 8.89
CA ILE A 167 -1.58 2.60 8.20
C ILE A 167 -2.16 2.63 6.78
N MET A 168 -2.06 1.53 6.02
CA MET A 168 -2.63 1.42 4.67
C MET A 168 -4.14 1.63 4.68
N GLY A 169 -4.86 0.99 5.61
CA GLY A 169 -6.31 1.18 5.78
C GLY A 169 -6.69 2.63 6.06
N THR A 170 -5.95 3.30 6.95
CA THR A 170 -6.16 4.72 7.26
C THR A 170 -5.88 5.61 6.05
N MET A 171 -4.87 5.30 5.23
CA MET A 171 -4.59 6.02 4.00
C MET A 171 -5.73 5.89 2.99
N ILE A 172 -6.29 4.69 2.81
CA ILE A 172 -7.45 4.45 1.95
C ILE A 172 -8.61 5.35 2.38
N SER A 173 -8.96 5.34 3.68
CA SER A 173 -10.04 6.18 4.20
C SER A 173 -9.79 7.67 3.98
N ARG A 174 -8.55 8.15 4.12
CA ARG A 174 -8.18 9.55 3.86
C ARG A 174 -8.30 9.91 2.38
N HIS A 175 -7.81 9.06 1.47
CA HIS A 175 -7.92 9.31 0.03
C HIS A 175 -9.38 9.35 -0.42
N ILE A 176 -10.22 8.44 0.08
CA ILE A 176 -11.67 8.45 -0.19
C ILE A 176 -12.33 9.70 0.41
N THR A 177 -11.95 10.07 1.63
CA THR A 177 -12.46 11.31 2.26
C THR A 177 -12.14 12.53 1.41
N ASN A 178 -10.98 12.56 0.77
CA ASN A 178 -10.55 13.65 -0.10
C ASN A 178 -11.05 13.53 -1.55
N GLY A 179 -11.75 12.45 -1.91
CA GLY A 179 -12.19 12.19 -3.29
C GLY A 179 -11.04 11.92 -4.26
N ASP A 180 -9.92 11.42 -3.76
CA ASP A 180 -8.70 11.22 -4.53
C ASP A 180 -8.71 9.86 -5.25
N VAL A 181 -8.44 9.88 -6.55
CA VAL A 181 -8.39 8.69 -7.42
C VAL A 181 -7.26 7.74 -7.02
N THR A 182 -6.23 8.23 -6.30
CA THR A 182 -5.17 7.38 -5.76
C THR A 182 -5.68 6.34 -4.74
N ALA A 183 -6.89 6.49 -4.21
CA ALA A 183 -7.55 5.48 -3.37
C ALA A 183 -7.61 4.11 -4.06
N THR A 184 -7.90 4.07 -5.37
CA THR A 184 -7.97 2.82 -6.13
C THR A 184 -6.62 2.10 -6.12
N THR A 185 -5.54 2.81 -6.44
CA THR A 185 -4.18 2.25 -6.41
C THR A 185 -3.78 1.79 -5.01
N THR A 186 -4.22 2.53 -3.99
CA THR A 186 -3.94 2.24 -2.57
C THR A 186 -4.65 0.95 -2.12
N ILE A 187 -5.93 0.80 -2.48
CA ILE A 187 -6.72 -0.42 -2.27
C ILE A 187 -6.02 -1.60 -2.95
N HIS A 188 -5.70 -1.49 -4.24
CA HIS A 188 -5.05 -2.58 -4.98
C HIS A 188 -3.70 -2.98 -4.37
N THR A 189 -2.88 -2.00 -3.97
CA THR A 189 -1.56 -2.27 -3.37
C THR A 189 -1.67 -2.99 -2.03
N MET A 190 -2.65 -2.63 -1.19
CA MET A 190 -2.93 -3.32 0.07
C MET A 190 -3.39 -4.75 -0.17
N THR A 191 -4.36 -4.94 -1.05
CA THR A 191 -4.89 -6.25 -1.42
C THR A 191 -3.79 -7.16 -1.96
N GLN A 192 -2.94 -6.66 -2.86
CA GLN A 192 -1.85 -7.44 -3.42
C GLN A 192 -0.83 -7.86 -2.36
N ALA A 193 -0.49 -6.97 -1.42
CA ALA A 193 0.43 -7.31 -0.33
C ALA A 193 -0.11 -8.46 0.54
N VAL A 194 -1.42 -8.48 0.77
CA VAL A 194 -2.10 -9.53 1.54
C VAL A 194 -2.16 -10.84 0.74
N ILE A 195 -2.46 -10.77 -0.55
CA ILE A 195 -2.38 -11.93 -1.48
C ILE A 195 -0.99 -12.55 -1.45
N ASP A 196 0.06 -11.73 -1.54
CA ASP A 196 1.45 -12.21 -1.50
C ASP A 196 1.76 -12.90 -0.16
N VAL A 197 1.15 -12.46 0.95
CA VAL A 197 1.28 -13.12 2.26
C VAL A 197 0.52 -14.44 2.32
N VAL A 198 -0.67 -14.53 1.71
CA VAL A 198 -1.44 -15.78 1.59
C VAL A 198 -0.63 -16.82 0.82
N SER A 199 -0.12 -16.45 -0.37
CA SER A 199 0.72 -17.32 -1.19
C SER A 199 2.01 -17.72 -0.48
N LEU A 200 2.65 -16.79 0.23
CA LEU A 200 3.83 -17.10 1.03
C LEU A 200 3.54 -18.15 2.12
N ALA A 201 2.40 -18.04 2.81
CA ALA A 201 2.01 -19.01 3.82
C ALA A 201 1.83 -20.39 3.22
N GLU A 202 1.16 -20.48 2.06
CA GLU A 202 0.96 -21.71 1.28
C GLU A 202 2.27 -22.38 0.90
N ASP A 203 3.17 -21.62 0.26
CA ASP A 203 4.46 -22.13 -0.22
C ASP A 203 5.36 -22.62 0.93
N SER A 204 5.38 -21.88 2.03
CA SER A 204 6.29 -22.14 3.16
C SER A 204 5.71 -23.11 4.20
N LYS A 205 4.40 -23.37 4.16
CA LYS A 205 3.65 -24.08 5.22
C LYS A 205 3.96 -23.52 6.62
N ASN A 206 4.16 -22.21 6.72
CA ASN A 206 4.51 -21.53 7.97
C ASN A 206 3.29 -21.53 8.91
N ILE A 207 3.29 -22.44 9.89
CA ILE A 207 2.18 -22.62 10.86
C ILE A 207 1.86 -21.31 11.60
N PRO A 208 2.82 -20.57 12.19
CA PRO A 208 2.55 -19.27 12.80
C PRO A 208 1.81 -18.28 11.89
N LEU A 209 2.16 -18.23 10.60
CA LEU A 209 1.53 -17.36 9.63
C LEU A 209 0.12 -17.83 9.24
N ILE A 210 -0.07 -19.14 9.11
CA ILE A 210 -1.38 -19.77 8.85
C ILE A 210 -2.35 -19.49 10.01
N ASP A 211 -1.90 -19.63 11.26
CA ASP A 211 -2.72 -19.37 12.45
C ASP A 211 -3.17 -17.90 12.53
N ARG A 212 -2.39 -16.98 11.95
CA ARG A 212 -2.72 -15.56 11.86
C ARG A 212 -3.55 -15.16 10.64
N MET A 213 -3.71 -16.06 9.67
CA MET A 213 -4.45 -15.79 8.44
C MET A 213 -5.88 -15.29 8.68
N PRO A 214 -6.69 -15.86 9.59
CA PRO A 214 -8.05 -15.39 9.81
C PRO A 214 -8.11 -13.93 10.28
N HIS A 215 -7.19 -13.54 11.17
CA HIS A 215 -7.09 -12.17 11.67
C HIS A 215 -6.70 -11.21 10.55
N LEU A 216 -5.70 -11.57 9.77
CA LEU A 216 -5.18 -10.80 8.65
C LEU A 216 -6.25 -10.56 7.57
N LEU A 217 -6.98 -11.61 7.19
CA LEU A 217 -8.08 -11.51 6.23
C LEU A 217 -9.20 -10.64 6.79
N SER A 218 -9.61 -10.87 8.05
CA SER A 218 -10.67 -10.09 8.70
C SER A 218 -10.33 -8.60 8.76
N LYS A 219 -9.09 -8.27 9.11
CA LYS A 219 -8.62 -6.88 9.22
C LYS A 219 -8.59 -6.18 7.86
N THR A 220 -8.01 -6.85 6.85
CA THR A 220 -7.99 -6.35 5.46
C THR A 220 -9.40 -6.12 4.94
N CYS A 221 -10.29 -7.09 5.18
CA CYS A 221 -11.69 -7.01 4.80
C CYS A 221 -12.41 -5.84 5.48
N GLY A 222 -12.20 -5.62 6.78
CA GLY A 222 -12.79 -4.47 7.48
C GLY A 222 -12.40 -3.12 6.88
N HIS A 223 -11.14 -2.98 6.42
CA HIS A 223 -10.71 -1.77 5.71
C HIS A 223 -11.38 -1.64 4.33
N LEU A 224 -11.53 -2.73 3.58
CA LEU A 224 -12.19 -2.74 2.27
C LEU A 224 -13.70 -2.45 2.39
N GLU A 225 -14.39 -3.03 3.36
CA GLU A 225 -15.81 -2.76 3.64
C GLU A 225 -16.03 -1.27 3.93
N THR A 226 -15.22 -0.71 4.83
CA THR A 226 -15.28 0.70 5.20
C THR A 226 -15.00 1.60 3.99
N ALA A 227 -14.03 1.22 3.15
CA ALA A 227 -13.68 1.93 1.94
C ALA A 227 -14.85 1.93 0.93
N ILE A 228 -15.46 0.78 0.66
CA ILE A 228 -16.59 0.66 -0.26
C ILE A 228 -17.76 1.52 0.22
N ALA A 229 -18.15 1.40 1.50
CA ALA A 229 -19.24 2.19 2.07
C ALA A 229 -18.98 3.71 1.94
N ALA A 230 -17.77 4.15 2.30
CA ALA A 230 -17.39 5.56 2.22
C ALA A 230 -17.31 6.09 0.78
N SER A 231 -16.84 5.27 -0.17
CA SER A 231 -16.79 5.61 -1.59
C SER A 231 -18.18 5.76 -2.18
N THR A 232 -19.08 4.84 -1.84
CA THR A 232 -20.47 4.87 -2.27
C THR A 232 -21.21 6.08 -1.73
N ALA A 233 -21.06 6.40 -0.44
CA ALA A 233 -21.64 7.60 0.17
C ALA A 233 -21.16 8.92 -0.50
N LYS A 234 -20.02 8.88 -1.22
CA LYS A 234 -19.45 10.01 -1.97
C LYS A 234 -19.69 9.92 -3.48
N ASN A 235 -20.47 8.95 -3.97
CA ASN A 235 -20.68 8.67 -5.39
C ASN A 235 -19.39 8.39 -6.18
N LEU A 236 -18.40 7.77 -5.53
CA LEU A 236 -17.13 7.37 -6.14
C LEU A 236 -17.21 5.90 -6.60
N ASN A 237 -18.14 5.62 -7.52
CA ASN A 237 -18.48 4.25 -7.94
C ASN A 237 -17.27 3.43 -8.42
N VAL A 238 -16.32 4.07 -9.11
CA VAL A 238 -15.08 3.42 -9.56
C VAL A 238 -14.25 2.89 -8.38
N ILE A 239 -14.17 3.62 -7.27
CA ILE A 239 -13.41 3.18 -6.10
C ILE A 239 -14.13 2.03 -5.40
N ALA A 240 -15.46 2.11 -5.29
CA ALA A 240 -16.29 1.05 -4.72
C ALA A 240 -16.19 -0.25 -5.54
N GLU A 241 -16.27 -0.16 -6.86
CA GLU A 241 -16.08 -1.30 -7.79
C GLU A 241 -14.70 -1.94 -7.62
N ASN A 242 -13.64 -1.13 -7.54
CA ASN A 242 -12.28 -1.66 -7.29
C ASN A 242 -12.15 -2.32 -5.91
N GLY A 243 -12.87 -1.82 -4.89
CA GLY A 243 -12.98 -2.47 -3.59
C GLY A 243 -13.62 -3.86 -3.71
N ILE A 244 -14.73 -3.98 -4.44
CA ILE A 244 -15.42 -5.25 -4.71
C ILE A 244 -14.50 -6.23 -5.44
N HIS A 245 -13.82 -5.80 -6.50
CA HIS A 245 -12.84 -6.63 -7.20
C HIS A 245 -11.67 -7.08 -6.31
N SER A 246 -11.24 -6.22 -5.39
CA SER A 246 -10.19 -6.55 -4.43
C SER A 246 -10.63 -7.62 -3.43
N ILE A 247 -11.87 -7.55 -2.94
CA ILE A 247 -12.44 -8.58 -2.09
C ILE A 247 -12.51 -9.91 -2.86
N ARG A 248 -12.99 -9.89 -4.11
CA ARG A 248 -13.01 -11.08 -4.98
C ARG A 248 -11.63 -11.71 -5.17
N ALA A 249 -10.61 -10.90 -5.45
CA ALA A 249 -9.25 -11.39 -5.61
C ALA A 249 -8.76 -12.09 -4.32
N LEU A 250 -9.00 -11.49 -3.15
CA LEU A 250 -8.70 -12.12 -1.86
C LEU A 250 -9.48 -13.42 -1.64
N THR A 251 -10.76 -13.45 -1.97
CA THR A 251 -11.60 -14.65 -1.87
C THR A 251 -11.03 -15.77 -2.71
N MET A 252 -10.73 -15.53 -3.99
CA MET A 252 -10.25 -16.57 -4.91
C MET A 252 -8.85 -17.08 -4.54
N THR A 253 -7.92 -16.19 -4.17
CA THR A 253 -6.59 -16.60 -3.71
C THR A 253 -6.69 -17.42 -2.42
N THR A 254 -7.50 -16.97 -1.45
CA THR A 254 -7.67 -17.69 -0.17
C THR A 254 -8.40 -19.02 -0.38
N ALA A 255 -9.36 -19.09 -1.30
CA ALA A 255 -10.07 -20.31 -1.66
C ALA A 255 -9.12 -21.39 -2.17
N TYR A 256 -8.16 -20.99 -3.00
CA TYR A 256 -7.15 -21.90 -3.53
C TYR A 256 -6.15 -22.37 -2.46
N ALA A 257 -5.60 -21.41 -1.71
CA ALA A 257 -4.53 -21.68 -0.75
C ALA A 257 -5.03 -22.34 0.56
N TYR A 258 -6.14 -21.82 1.10
CA TYR A 258 -6.70 -22.17 2.40
C TYR A 258 -8.25 -22.11 2.36
N PRO A 259 -8.92 -23.10 1.76
CA PRO A 259 -10.37 -23.09 1.54
C PRO A 259 -11.22 -22.73 2.78
N PRO A 260 -10.91 -23.22 4.00
CA PRO A 260 -11.68 -22.85 5.19
C PRO A 260 -11.70 -21.34 5.48
N PHE A 261 -10.63 -20.63 5.14
CA PHE A 261 -10.49 -19.20 5.42
C PHE A 261 -11.12 -18.30 4.35
N ALA A 262 -11.48 -18.85 3.18
CA ALA A 262 -12.12 -18.09 2.10
C ALA A 262 -13.53 -17.58 2.47
N THR A 263 -14.14 -18.16 3.49
CA THR A 263 -15.42 -17.70 4.07
C THR A 263 -15.32 -16.27 4.63
N ILE A 264 -14.14 -15.83 5.07
CA ILE A 264 -13.90 -14.49 5.64
C ILE A 264 -14.04 -13.38 4.59
N PRO A 265 -13.24 -13.37 3.49
CA PRO A 265 -13.36 -12.35 2.45
C PRO A 265 -14.70 -12.42 1.73
N LEU A 266 -15.31 -13.59 1.65
CA LEU A 266 -16.63 -13.70 1.07
C LEU A 266 -17.75 -13.12 1.98
N GLY A 267 -17.69 -13.36 3.30
CA GLY A 267 -18.59 -12.67 4.24
C GLY A 267 -18.40 -11.16 4.25
N CYS A 268 -17.21 -10.68 3.89
CA CYS A 268 -16.93 -9.28 3.63
C CYS A 268 -17.60 -8.75 2.35
N MET A 269 -17.59 -9.53 1.26
CA MET A 269 -18.36 -9.23 0.04
C MET A 269 -19.85 -9.07 0.36
N GLN A 270 -20.39 -9.96 1.19
CA GLN A 270 -21.78 -9.90 1.65
C GLN A 270 -22.09 -8.58 2.37
N ARG A 271 -21.29 -8.20 3.37
CA ARG A 271 -21.47 -6.93 4.12
C ARG A 271 -21.25 -5.69 3.25
N ALA A 272 -20.34 -5.77 2.27
CA ALA A 272 -20.14 -4.71 1.29
C ALA A 272 -21.41 -4.48 0.46
N ILE A 273 -22.05 -5.55 -0.03
CA ILE A 273 -23.33 -5.47 -0.77
C ILE A 273 -24.44 -4.89 0.10
N GLU A 274 -24.56 -5.30 1.36
CA GLU A 274 -25.51 -4.72 2.31
C GLU A 274 -25.33 -3.21 2.45
N SER A 275 -24.08 -2.77 2.52
CA SER A 275 -23.73 -1.34 2.61
C SER A 275 -24.10 -0.60 1.32
N LEU A 276 -23.81 -1.17 0.15
CA LEU A 276 -24.17 -0.59 -1.15
C LEU A 276 -25.68 -0.34 -1.27
N VAL A 277 -26.48 -1.33 -0.90
CA VAL A 277 -27.94 -1.21 -0.97
C VAL A 277 -28.48 -0.23 0.07
N LYS A 278 -27.93 -0.22 1.29
CA LYS A 278 -28.32 0.73 2.33
C LYS A 278 -28.08 2.18 1.90
N GLU A 279 -26.94 2.43 1.25
CA GLU A 279 -26.57 3.75 0.73
C GLU A 279 -27.27 4.12 -0.59
N LYS A 280 -28.19 3.27 -1.09
CA LYS A 280 -28.88 3.44 -2.38
C LYS A 280 -27.92 3.69 -3.53
N SER A 281 -26.84 2.91 -3.57
CA SER A 281 -25.83 2.99 -4.63
C SER A 281 -26.41 2.72 -6.00
N ASP A 282 -25.60 2.96 -7.03
CA ASP A 282 -25.91 2.54 -8.41
C ASP A 282 -26.34 1.07 -8.45
N ASN A 283 -27.53 0.83 -9.03
CA ASN A 283 -28.14 -0.49 -9.13
C ASN A 283 -27.23 -1.45 -9.92
N MET A 284 -26.45 -0.94 -10.87
CA MET A 284 -25.49 -1.77 -11.62
C MET A 284 -24.34 -2.26 -10.73
N LEU A 285 -23.88 -1.46 -9.78
CA LEU A 285 -22.80 -1.85 -8.85
C LEU A 285 -23.25 -2.96 -7.90
N VAL A 286 -24.50 -2.87 -7.40
CA VAL A 286 -25.12 -3.93 -6.58
C VAL A 286 -25.24 -5.22 -7.38
N ALA A 287 -25.71 -5.13 -8.61
CA ALA A 287 -25.86 -6.29 -9.49
C ALA A 287 -24.52 -6.99 -9.76
N ILE A 288 -23.48 -6.22 -10.07
CA ILE A 288 -22.12 -6.73 -10.29
C ILE A 288 -21.63 -7.47 -9.05
N ALA A 289 -21.76 -6.85 -7.87
CA ALA A 289 -21.30 -7.44 -6.62
C ALA A 289 -22.06 -8.73 -6.25
N CYS A 290 -23.39 -8.75 -6.40
CA CYS A 290 -24.18 -9.97 -6.19
C CYS A 290 -23.81 -11.10 -7.16
N THR A 291 -23.55 -10.76 -8.43
CA THR A 291 -23.13 -11.76 -9.43
C THR A 291 -21.74 -12.32 -9.12
N MET A 292 -20.81 -11.45 -8.70
CA MET A 292 -19.47 -11.86 -8.27
C MET A 292 -19.52 -12.74 -7.02
N LEU A 293 -20.34 -12.40 -6.03
CA LEU A 293 -20.55 -13.23 -4.84
C LEU A 293 -21.04 -14.64 -5.21
N ALA A 294 -22.01 -14.73 -6.14
CA ALA A 294 -22.55 -16.01 -6.60
C ALA A 294 -21.51 -16.85 -7.35
N ASP A 295 -20.73 -16.21 -8.24
CA ASP A 295 -19.66 -16.87 -9.00
C ASP A 295 -18.51 -17.34 -8.08
N ASP A 296 -18.09 -16.51 -7.14
CA ASP A 296 -17.03 -16.85 -6.18
C ASP A 296 -17.45 -17.99 -5.24
N ALA A 297 -18.70 -17.98 -4.78
CA ALA A 297 -19.27 -19.11 -4.03
C ALA A 297 -19.24 -20.41 -4.84
N CYS A 298 -19.53 -20.33 -6.15
CA CYS A 298 -19.44 -21.44 -7.12
C CYS A 298 -18.02 -21.96 -7.31
N ASN A 299 -17.03 -21.07 -7.38
CA ASN A 299 -15.64 -21.47 -7.55
C ASN A 299 -15.04 -22.08 -6.28
N LEU A 300 -15.44 -21.61 -5.10
CA LEU A 300 -14.99 -22.18 -3.81
C LEU A 300 -15.32 -23.68 -3.71
N LEU A 301 -16.41 -24.14 -4.35
CA LEU A 301 -16.79 -25.55 -4.40
C LEU A 301 -15.80 -26.46 -5.10
N ASP A 302 -15.13 -25.95 -6.13
CA ASP A 302 -14.18 -26.75 -6.89
C ASP A 302 -12.91 -27.03 -6.08
N HIS A 303 -12.74 -26.32 -4.96
CA HIS A 303 -11.56 -26.40 -4.10
C HIS A 303 -11.83 -26.99 -2.71
N VAL A 304 -13.09 -27.14 -2.29
CA VAL A 304 -13.42 -27.78 -1.01
C VAL A 304 -13.72 -29.26 -1.24
N ASP A 305 -12.75 -30.11 -0.90
CA ASP A 305 -12.90 -31.56 -0.92
C ASP A 305 -13.97 -32.01 0.11
N SER A 306 -15.14 -32.38 -0.40
CA SER A 306 -16.05 -33.41 0.15
C SER A 306 -16.61 -33.32 1.58
N ASN A 307 -16.49 -32.21 2.32
CA ASN A 307 -17.23 -32.06 3.58
C ASN A 307 -18.62 -31.43 3.33
N ASP A 308 -19.62 -32.30 3.20
CA ASP A 308 -20.95 -31.99 2.66
C ASP A 308 -21.73 -30.91 3.42
N ASP A 309 -21.54 -30.80 4.74
CA ASP A 309 -22.36 -29.90 5.56
C ASP A 309 -21.85 -28.45 5.60
N ALA A 310 -20.54 -28.24 5.62
CA ALA A 310 -19.97 -26.88 5.63
C ALA A 310 -20.25 -26.17 4.30
N VAL A 311 -20.05 -26.90 3.20
CA VAL A 311 -20.36 -26.45 1.85
C VAL A 311 -21.85 -26.16 1.68
N ALA A 312 -22.73 -27.08 2.07
CA ALA A 312 -24.16 -26.87 1.90
C ALA A 312 -24.70 -25.73 2.79
N THR A 313 -24.22 -25.60 4.03
CA THR A 313 -24.57 -24.48 4.92
C THR A 313 -24.15 -23.15 4.30
N PHE A 314 -22.96 -23.12 3.71
CA PHE A 314 -22.43 -21.96 3.03
C PHE A 314 -23.29 -21.56 1.80
N TYR A 315 -23.75 -22.50 0.99
CA TYR A 315 -24.69 -22.22 -0.12
C TYR A 315 -26.05 -21.74 0.36
N ASP A 316 -26.53 -22.29 1.48
CA ASP A 316 -27.79 -21.87 2.07
C ASP A 316 -27.73 -20.41 2.53
N GLU A 317 -26.57 -19.98 3.06
CA GLU A 317 -26.30 -18.59 3.42
C GLU A 317 -26.25 -17.68 2.18
N VAL A 318 -25.50 -18.05 1.14
CA VAL A 318 -25.41 -17.25 -0.10
C VAL A 318 -26.75 -17.18 -0.83
N LEU A 319 -27.48 -18.30 -0.95
CA LEU A 319 -28.82 -18.32 -1.55
C LEU A 319 -29.81 -17.51 -0.72
N GLY A 320 -29.78 -17.65 0.61
CA GLY A 320 -30.61 -16.85 1.51
C GLY A 320 -30.31 -15.36 1.40
N PHE A 321 -29.05 -15.00 1.22
CA PHE A 321 -28.63 -13.63 0.97
C PHE A 321 -29.17 -13.09 -0.37
N LEU A 322 -28.93 -13.81 -1.47
CA LEU A 322 -29.43 -13.40 -2.78
C LEU A 322 -30.96 -13.30 -2.80
N GLU A 323 -31.66 -14.23 -2.15
CA GLU A 323 -33.12 -14.20 -2.00
C GLU A 323 -33.58 -12.99 -1.18
N TYR A 324 -32.89 -12.65 -0.09
CA TYR A 324 -33.16 -11.43 0.67
C TYR A 324 -33.01 -10.19 -0.22
N PHE A 325 -31.94 -10.10 -1.02
CA PHE A 325 -31.72 -8.96 -1.91
C PHE A 325 -32.75 -8.85 -3.02
N ILE A 326 -33.14 -9.97 -3.63
CA ILE A 326 -34.24 -9.98 -4.61
C ILE A 326 -35.51 -9.42 -3.95
N ASN A 327 -35.84 -9.84 -2.73
CA ASN A 327 -37.02 -9.32 -2.01
C ASN A 327 -36.89 -7.81 -1.66
N VAL A 328 -35.70 -7.32 -1.33
CA VAL A 328 -35.46 -5.90 -1.05
C VAL A 328 -35.59 -5.05 -2.32
N THR A 329 -35.00 -5.48 -3.43
CA THR A 329 -35.06 -4.74 -4.71
C THR A 329 -36.47 -4.71 -5.28
N GLN A 330 -37.24 -5.79 -5.09
CA GLN A 330 -38.67 -5.80 -5.39
C GLN A 330 -39.49 -4.80 -4.58
N LYS A 331 -39.23 -4.68 -3.27
CA LYS A 331 -39.88 -3.65 -2.43
C LYS A 331 -39.54 -2.23 -2.91
N GLN A 332 -38.35 -2.05 -3.50
CA GLN A 332 -37.92 -0.79 -4.11
C GLN A 332 -38.43 -0.59 -5.54
N LYS A 333 -39.18 -1.56 -6.11
CA LYS A 333 -39.71 -1.58 -7.48
C LYS A 333 -38.64 -1.55 -8.57
N ASP A 334 -37.45 -2.05 -8.29
CA ASP A 334 -36.40 -2.21 -9.29
C ASP A 334 -36.40 -3.65 -9.85
N GLU A 335 -37.27 -3.88 -10.83
CA GLU A 335 -37.39 -5.18 -11.50
C GLU A 335 -36.17 -5.54 -12.34
N ALA A 336 -35.44 -4.54 -12.86
CA ALA A 336 -34.25 -4.79 -13.67
C ALA A 336 -33.11 -5.34 -12.80
N LEU A 337 -32.90 -4.72 -11.63
CA LEU A 337 -31.92 -5.19 -10.65
C LEU A 337 -32.29 -6.56 -10.08
N ALA A 338 -33.56 -6.79 -9.77
CA ALA A 338 -34.03 -8.10 -9.30
C ALA A 338 -33.70 -9.21 -10.32
N LYS A 339 -33.93 -8.97 -11.62
CA LYS A 339 -33.58 -9.92 -12.70
C LYS A 339 -32.09 -10.19 -12.79
N GLU A 340 -31.24 -9.18 -12.60
CA GLU A 340 -29.79 -9.38 -12.63
C GLU A 340 -29.31 -10.22 -11.44
N ILE A 341 -29.86 -10.00 -10.24
CA ILE A 341 -29.55 -10.83 -9.06
C ILE A 341 -30.03 -12.27 -9.25
N VAL A 342 -31.19 -12.49 -9.90
CA VAL A 342 -31.69 -13.82 -10.26
C VAL A 342 -30.75 -14.56 -11.20
N LYS A 343 -30.01 -13.87 -12.09
CA LYS A 343 -28.96 -14.52 -12.89
C LYS A 343 -27.87 -15.14 -12.01
N GLY A 344 -27.47 -14.47 -10.93
CA GLY A 344 -26.55 -15.01 -9.92
C GLY A 344 -27.09 -16.28 -9.26
N VAL A 345 -28.39 -16.31 -8.92
CA VAL A 345 -29.07 -17.52 -8.42
C VAL A 345 -29.04 -18.64 -9.47
N GLY A 346 -29.18 -18.30 -10.76
CA GLY A 346 -29.03 -19.22 -11.89
C GLY A 346 -27.65 -19.87 -11.97
N VAL A 347 -26.57 -19.13 -11.70
CA VAL A 347 -25.20 -19.68 -11.64
C VAL A 347 -25.09 -20.75 -10.56
N ILE A 348 -25.62 -20.47 -9.36
CA ILE A 348 -25.65 -21.42 -8.25
C ILE A 348 -26.48 -22.66 -8.60
N ALA A 349 -27.67 -22.47 -9.16
CA ALA A 349 -28.54 -23.58 -9.57
C ALA A 349 -27.85 -24.50 -10.59
N ASN A 350 -27.19 -23.93 -11.59
CA ASN A 350 -26.44 -24.70 -12.58
C ASN A 350 -25.32 -25.52 -11.94
N LYS A 351 -24.58 -24.94 -10.99
CA LYS A 351 -23.49 -25.64 -10.30
C LYS A 351 -24.00 -26.77 -9.41
N LEU A 352 -25.07 -26.54 -8.64
CA LEU A 352 -25.71 -27.57 -7.80
C LEU A 352 -26.31 -28.72 -8.61
N ALA A 353 -26.69 -28.48 -9.87
CA ALA A 353 -27.19 -29.50 -10.79
C ALA A 353 -26.08 -30.39 -11.39
N MET A 354 -24.79 -30.02 -11.25
CA MET A 354 -23.66 -30.80 -11.78
C MET A 354 -23.09 -31.77 -10.74
N PRO A 355 -22.53 -32.93 -11.15
CA PRO A 355 -21.76 -33.79 -10.26
C PRO A 355 -20.51 -33.07 -9.72
N PRO A 356 -20.06 -33.36 -8.47
CA PRO A 356 -20.63 -34.33 -7.53
C PRO A 356 -21.85 -33.82 -6.73
N PHE A 357 -22.18 -32.53 -6.82
CA PHE A 357 -23.22 -31.89 -6.00
C PHE A 357 -24.62 -32.42 -6.24
N SER A 358 -24.96 -32.75 -7.49
CA SER A 358 -26.26 -33.30 -7.87
C SER A 358 -26.63 -34.62 -7.17
N LYS A 359 -25.63 -35.32 -6.61
CA LYS A 359 -25.83 -36.59 -5.89
C LYS A 359 -26.04 -36.41 -4.38
N LYS A 360 -25.90 -35.18 -3.85
CA LYS A 360 -25.96 -34.89 -2.41
C LYS A 360 -27.35 -34.35 -2.04
N THR A 361 -28.00 -34.96 -1.05
CA THR A 361 -29.39 -34.63 -0.68
C THR A 361 -29.56 -33.15 -0.31
N ARG A 362 -28.64 -32.58 0.48
CA ARG A 362 -28.72 -31.17 0.90
C ARG A 362 -28.51 -30.20 -0.28
N CYS A 363 -27.64 -30.54 -1.22
CA CYS A 363 -27.47 -29.77 -2.47
C CYS A 363 -28.72 -29.84 -3.37
N GLN A 364 -29.46 -30.96 -3.37
CA GLN A 364 -30.73 -31.06 -4.10
C GLN A 364 -31.83 -30.21 -3.49
N GLU A 365 -31.87 -30.05 -2.16
CA GLU A 365 -32.79 -29.13 -1.49
C GLU A 365 -32.50 -27.67 -1.86
N LEU A 366 -31.21 -27.30 -1.86
CA LEU A 366 -30.74 -25.98 -2.28
C LEU A 366 -31.02 -25.72 -3.76
N LEU A 367 -30.84 -26.72 -4.62
CA LEU A 367 -31.19 -26.65 -6.04
C LEU A 367 -32.67 -26.37 -6.24
N LYS A 368 -33.55 -27.09 -5.51
CA LYS A 368 -35.00 -26.87 -5.56
C LYS A 368 -35.36 -25.46 -5.07
N ARG A 369 -34.70 -24.96 -4.02
CA ARG A 369 -34.89 -23.58 -3.53
C ARG A 369 -34.46 -22.56 -4.58
N ALA A 370 -33.29 -22.72 -5.18
CA ALA A 370 -32.78 -21.85 -6.23
C ALA A 370 -33.69 -21.85 -7.47
N GLN A 371 -34.15 -23.01 -7.92
CA GLN A 371 -35.11 -23.14 -9.03
C GLN A 371 -36.43 -22.44 -8.73
N LYS A 372 -36.98 -22.56 -7.52
CA LYS A 372 -38.18 -21.83 -7.12
C LYS A 372 -37.99 -20.32 -7.14
N ILE A 373 -36.82 -19.83 -6.74
CA ILE A 373 -36.49 -18.40 -6.84
C ILE A 373 -36.46 -17.98 -8.30
N ILE A 374 -35.81 -18.74 -9.18
CA ILE A 374 -35.73 -18.46 -10.62
C ILE A 374 -37.11 -18.51 -11.28
N GLU A 375 -37.97 -19.48 -10.95
CA GLU A 375 -39.32 -19.59 -11.54
C GLU A 375 -40.26 -18.46 -11.11
N LYS A 376 -40.01 -17.88 -9.93
CA LYS A 376 -40.82 -16.78 -9.38
C LYS A 376 -40.56 -15.44 -10.08
N TYR A 377 -39.45 -15.29 -10.79
CA TYR A 377 -38.91 -14.00 -11.26
C TYR A 377 -38.44 -14.03 -12.72
#